data_AF-A0A932DU21-F1
#
_entry.id   AF-A0A932DU21-F1
#
_cell.length_a   1.000
_cell.length_b   1.000
_cell.length_c   1.000
_cell.angle_alpha   90.00
_cell.angle_beta   90.00
_cell.angle_gamma   90.00
#
_symmetry.space_group_name_H-M   'P 1'
#
loop_
_entity.id
_entity.type
_entity.pdbx_description
1 polymer ?
#
loop_
_entity_poly.entity_id
_entity_poly.type
_entity_poly.pdbx_seq_one_letter_code
_entity_poly.pdbx_strand_id
1 'polypeptide(L)' 'MKLPAALEARLAALAQRRGVTKSAVIRRALEWTVADDRGRGRAGSFLALAKDLAGSLAGPADLSYNERRLRGYGR' A
#
# COMPACT_ATOMS: atom_id res chain seq x y z
N MET A 1 -23.11 11.31 8.23
CA MET A 1 -22.12 12.40 8.29
C MET A 1 -22.77 13.65 7.73
N LYS A 2 -22.57 14.81 8.33
CA LYS A 2 -23.10 16.07 7.79
C LYS A 2 -22.11 16.60 6.74
N LEU A 3 -22.58 16.88 5.53
CA LEU A 3 -21.80 17.44 4.44
C LEU A 3 -22.32 18.84 4.12
N PRO A 4 -21.45 19.79 3.71
CA PRO A 4 -21.91 21.07 3.18
C PRO A 4 -22.79 20.85 1.94
N ALA A 5 -23.88 21.61 1.80
CA ALA A 5 -24.85 21.45 0.72
C ALA A 5 -24.21 21.51 -0.69
N ALA A 6 -23.22 22.40 -0.88
CA ALA A 6 -22.49 22.49 -2.12
C ALA A 6 -21.70 21.21 -2.46
N LEU A 7 -21.10 20.56 -1.46
CA LEU A 7 -20.38 19.30 -1.66
C LEU A 7 -21.36 18.16 -1.96
N GLU A 8 -22.51 18.15 -1.30
CA GLU A 8 -23.56 17.16 -1.53
C GLU A 8 -24.11 17.21 -2.96
N ALA A 9 -24.36 18.41 -3.50
CA ALA A 9 -24.77 18.60 -4.88
C ALA A 9 -23.73 18.07 -5.88
N ARG A 10 -22.44 18.35 -5.64
CA ARG A 10 -21.34 17.86 -6.50
C ARG A 10 -21.22 16.33 -6.46
N LEU A 11 -21.37 15.72 -5.28
CA LEU A 11 -21.33 14.27 -5.13
C LEU A 11 -22.53 13.59 -5.81
N ALA A 12 -23.72 14.17 -5.72
CA ALA A 12 -24.90 13.67 -6.42
C ALA A 12 -24.74 13.73 -7.95
N ALA A 13 -24.25 14.85 -8.48
CA ALA A 13 -23.97 14.98 -9.91
C ALA A 13 -22.90 13.98 -10.37
N LEU A 14 -21.85 13.77 -9.57
CA LEU A 14 -20.81 12.80 -9.87
C LEU A 14 -21.33 11.35 -9.87
N ALA A 15 -22.21 11.02 -8.92
CA ALA A 15 -22.85 9.72 -8.82
C ALA A 15 -23.74 9.43 -10.05
N GLN A 16 -24.57 10.41 -10.46
CA GLN A 16 -25.39 10.32 -11.67
C GLN A 16 -24.55 10.13 -12.93
N ARG A 17 -23.52 10.97 -13.14
CA ARG A 17 -22.62 10.87 -14.30
C ARG A 17 -21.92 9.51 -14.41
N ARG A 18 -21.69 8.83 -13.29
CA ARG A 18 -21.01 7.53 -13.21
C ARG A 18 -21.97 6.35 -13.14
N GLY A 19 -23.28 6.57 -13.09
CA GLY A 19 -24.28 5.50 -12.95
C GLY A 19 -24.18 4.72 -11.63
N VAL A 20 -23.68 5.35 -10.57
CA VAL A 20 -23.50 4.71 -9.25
C VAL A 20 -24.22 5.49 -8.16
N THR A 21 -24.36 4.90 -6.97
CA THR A 21 -24.96 5.59 -5.83
C THR A 21 -24.00 6.60 -5.20
N LYS A 22 -24.55 7.64 -4.57
CA LYS A 22 -23.78 8.63 -3.79
C LYS A 22 -22.90 7.96 -2.73
N SER A 23 -23.41 6.92 -2.06
CA SER A 23 -22.67 6.17 -1.05
C SER A 23 -21.50 5.39 -1.64
N ALA A 24 -21.62 4.86 -2.87
CA ALA A 24 -20.50 4.20 -3.55
C ALA A 24 -19.36 5.18 -3.88
N VAL A 25 -19.70 6.40 -4.31
CA VAL A 25 -18.71 7.47 -4.55
C VAL A 25 -17.98 7.84 -3.25
N ILE A 26 -18.73 8.06 -2.17
CA ILE A 26 -18.17 8.42 -0.86
C ILE A 26 -17.28 7.29 -0.33
N ARG A 27 -17.75 6.04 -0.37
CA ARG A 27 -17.01 4.88 0.09
C ARG A 27 -15.67 4.75 -0.64
N ARG A 28 -15.69 4.83 -1.97
CA ARG A 28 -14.47 4.72 -2.78
C ARG A 28 -13.47 5.85 -2.48
N ALA A 29 -13.96 7.07 -2.26
CA ALA A 29 -13.11 8.19 -1.88
C ALA A 29 -12.46 7.96 -0.51
N LEU A 30 -13.22 7.47 0.48
CA LEU A 30 -12.69 7.15 1.80
C LEU A 30 -11.68 6.00 1.76
N GLU A 31 -11.97 4.92 1.03
CA GLU A 31 -11.05 3.80 0.82
C GLU A 31 -9.73 4.27 0.22
N TRP A 32 -9.79 5.12 -0.81
CA TRP A 32 -8.60 5.70 -1.43
C TRP A 32 -7.81 6.57 -0.46
N THR A 33 -8.48 7.47 0.28
CA THR A 33 -7.81 8.33 1.26
C THR A 33 -7.16 7.53 2.38
N VAL A 34 -7.83 6.51 2.92
CA VAL A 34 -7.26 5.64 3.96
C VAL A 34 -6.11 4.80 3.41
N ALA A 35 -6.17 4.38 2.15
CA ALA A 35 -5.05 3.69 1.49
C ALA A 35 -3.85 4.64 1.25
N ASP A 36 -4.09 5.88 0.84
CA ASP A 36 -3.02 6.88 0.63
C ASP A 36 -2.38 7.32 1.95
N ASP A 37 -3.16 7.45 3.03
CA ASP A 37 -2.66 7.77 4.37
C ASP A 37 -1.78 6.66 4.93
N ARG A 38 -2.12 5.38 4.64
CA ARG A 38 -1.22 4.24 4.90
C ARG A 38 0.08 4.33 4.10
N GLY A 39 0.14 5.07 3.00
CA GLY A 39 1.37 5.28 2.20
C GLY A 39 2.29 6.39 2.75
N ARG A 40 1.73 7.45 3.34
CA ARG A 40 2.51 8.63 3.76
C ARG A 40 3.17 8.50 5.13
N GLY A 41 2.64 7.66 6.04
CA GLY A 41 3.25 7.36 7.34
C GLY A 41 3.93 5.99 7.43
N ARG A 42 3.82 5.17 6.38
CA ARG A 42 4.25 3.77 6.38
C ARG A 42 4.75 3.34 5.00
N ALA A 43 5.69 4.11 4.44
CA ALA A 43 6.73 3.47 3.65
C ALA A 43 7.37 2.45 4.61
N GLY A 44 6.94 1.19 4.53
CA GLY A 44 7.45 0.14 5.39
C GLY A 44 8.98 0.23 5.35
N SER A 45 9.62 0.15 6.51
CA SER A 45 11.08 0.13 6.52
C SER A 45 11.56 -1.04 5.67
N PHE A 46 12.79 -0.98 5.17
CA PHE A 46 13.40 -2.11 4.48
C PHE A 46 13.28 -3.40 5.33
N LEU A 47 13.39 -3.28 6.65
CA LEU A 47 13.15 -4.35 7.61
C LEU A 47 11.72 -4.92 7.55
N ALA A 48 10.69 -4.07 7.44
CA ALA A 48 9.31 -4.50 7.35
C ALA A 48 9.05 -5.32 6.08
N LEU A 49 9.71 -4.96 4.97
CA LEU A 49 9.63 -5.73 3.71
C LEU A 49 10.46 -7.01 3.76
N ALA A 50 11.63 -6.98 4.41
CA ALA A 50 12.53 -8.13 4.49
C ALA A 50 12.05 -9.21 5.48
N LYS A 51 11.09 -8.89 6.37
CA LYS A 51 10.62 -9.81 7.42
C LYS A 51 10.03 -11.11 6.86
N ASP A 52 9.31 -11.02 5.76
CA ASP A 52 8.70 -12.18 5.10
C ASP A 52 9.72 -13.06 4.34
N LEU A 53 10.94 -12.54 4.13
CA LEU A 53 12.04 -13.27 3.51
C LEU A 53 12.90 -14.02 4.54
N ALA A 54 12.75 -13.72 5.83
CA ALA A 54 13.52 -14.39 6.88
C ALA A 54 13.21 -15.89 6.91
N GLY A 55 14.22 -16.72 6.67
CA GLY A 55 14.07 -18.18 6.62
C GLY A 55 13.53 -18.74 5.31
N SER A 56 13.29 -17.91 4.29
CA SER A 56 12.86 -18.35 2.95
C SER A 56 13.95 -19.08 2.15
N LEU A 57 15.22 -18.95 2.59
CA LEU A 57 16.39 -19.54 1.94
C LEU A 57 17.07 -20.53 2.88
N ALA A 58 17.36 -21.73 2.37
CA ALA A 58 18.22 -22.69 3.03
C ALA A 58 19.68 -22.40 2.68
N GLY A 59 20.54 -22.27 3.69
CA GLY A 59 21.96 -22.03 3.45
C GLY A 59 22.80 -22.00 4.72
N PRO A 60 24.13 -21.90 4.57
CA PRO A 60 25.04 -21.77 5.69
C PRO A 60 24.74 -20.54 6.57
N ALA A 61 24.89 -20.69 7.88
CA ALA A 61 24.65 -19.61 8.84
C ALA A 61 25.61 -18.41 8.69
N ASP A 62 26.68 -18.57 7.91
CA ASP A 62 27.73 -17.57 7.67
C ASP A 62 27.54 -16.76 6.38
N LEU A 63 26.41 -16.91 5.68
CA LEU A 63 26.16 -16.25 4.39
C LEU A 63 26.23 -14.72 4.46
N SER A 64 25.89 -14.10 5.60
CA SER A 64 25.85 -12.64 5.73
C SER A 64 27.23 -11.99 5.96
N TYR A 65 28.26 -12.76 6.32
CA TYR A 65 29.58 -12.21 6.66
C TYR A 65 30.78 -12.96 6.04
N ASN A 66 30.58 -14.15 5.48
CA ASN A 66 31.66 -14.91 4.84
C ASN A 66 31.72 -14.60 3.33
N GLU A 67 32.49 -13.57 2.96
CA GLU A 67 32.72 -13.13 1.58
C GLU A 67 33.18 -14.26 0.63
N ARG A 68 33.86 -15.29 1.14
CA ARG A 68 34.36 -16.42 0.36
C ARG A 68 33.22 -17.21 -0.31
N ARG A 69 32.01 -17.15 0.26
CA ARG A 69 30.80 -17.79 -0.26
C ARG A 69 30.24 -17.10 -1.51
N LEU A 70 30.58 -15.83 -1.75
CA LEU A 70 30.12 -15.05 -2.91
C LEU A 70 31.02 -15.22 -4.15
N ARG A 71 32.09 -16.01 -4.07
CA ARG A 71 32.96 -16.26 -5.22
C ARG A 71 32.19 -16.93 -6.35
N GLY A 72 32.13 -16.25 -7.49
CA GLY A 72 31.43 -16.74 -8.69
C GLY A 72 29.96 -16.34 -8.77
N TYR A 73 29.42 -15.62 -7.79
CA TYR A 73 28.07 -15.08 -7.85
C TYR A 73 27.94 -14.02 -8.97
N GLY A 74 26.91 -14.14 -9.82
CA GLY A 74 26.59 -13.16 -10.86
C GLY A 74 27.48 -13.21 -12.13
N ARG A 75 28.23 -14.30 -12.33
CA ARG A 75 28.96 -14.59 -13.56
C ARG A 75 28.35 -15.74 -14.34
#